data_AF-A0A1V6XN99-F1
#
_entry.id   AF-A0A1V6XN99-F1
#
_cell.length_a   1.000
_cell.length_b   1.000
_cell.length_c   1.000
_cell.angle_alpha   90.00
_cell.angle_beta   90.00
_cell.angle_gamma   90.00
#
_symmetry.space_group_name_H-M   'P 1'
#
loop_
_entity.id
_entity.type
_entity.pdbx_description
1 polymer ?
#
loop_
_entity_poly.entity_id
_entity_poly.type
_entity_poly.pdbx_seq_one_letter_code
_entity_poly.pdbx_strand_id
1 'polypeptide(L)'
;MSYTDDDHWYILIKDQTGFGGFHLGPRIVIFSSYGSPTGGPIAAVGSTLGYLGPQQRVSIKPSIVQYSPRIALFYNREEFDDVVSRYCRNDRFLINLDNFDNTAHDYMFELTNGHPGAVDGVLRMLEKVYYSGLKYDDKFKIEEADIRRTLDQNEQAFDFFKQTTVWHSFVSEKNLPTCGTNPAESENMLR
;
A
#
# COMPACT_ATOMS: atom_id res chain seq x y z
N MET A 1 22.49 4.61 2.78
CA MET A 1 21.49 5.48 2.12
C MET A 1 22.14 6.04 0.88
N SER A 2 21.47 6.04 -0.28
CA SER A 2 22.08 6.51 -1.54
C SER A 2 22.38 8.00 -1.57
N TYR A 3 21.88 8.77 -0.60
CA TYR A 3 22.17 10.20 -0.45
C TYR A 3 23.65 10.53 -0.20
N THR A 4 24.53 9.55 0.06
CA THR A 4 25.97 9.78 0.21
C THR A 4 26.77 9.34 -1.02
N ASP A 5 26.10 8.83 -2.05
CA ASP A 5 26.72 8.34 -3.28
C ASP A 5 26.63 9.42 -4.36
N ASP A 6 27.62 10.29 -4.37
CA ASP A 6 27.69 11.43 -5.28
C ASP A 6 27.73 10.98 -6.74
N ASP A 7 28.45 9.90 -7.07
CA ASP A 7 28.54 9.37 -8.43
C ASP A 7 27.17 8.92 -8.94
N HIS A 8 26.37 8.25 -8.10
CA HIS A 8 25.01 7.85 -8.45
C HIS A 8 24.10 9.05 -8.76
N TRP A 9 24.15 10.10 -7.93
CA TRP A 9 23.30 11.27 -8.12
C TRP A 9 23.76 12.18 -9.26
N TYR A 10 25.06 12.39 -9.44
CA TYR A 10 25.61 13.29 -10.46
C TYR A 10 25.76 12.66 -11.82
N ILE A 11 26.03 11.35 -11.91
CA ILE A 11 26.23 10.69 -13.20
C ILE A 11 24.91 10.09 -13.67
N LEU A 12 24.30 9.19 -12.88
CA LEU A 12 23.13 8.44 -13.34
C LEU A 12 21.85 9.30 -13.35
N ILE A 13 21.55 9.97 -12.24
CA ILE A 13 20.27 10.68 -12.07
C ILE A 13 20.27 12.02 -12.83
N LYS A 14 21.37 12.77 -12.79
CA LYS A 14 21.48 14.07 -13.48
C LYS A 14 21.46 13.92 -14.99
N ASP A 15 22.16 12.94 -15.56
CA ASP A 15 22.18 12.71 -17.02
C ASP A 15 20.77 12.40 -17.56
N GLN A 16 19.93 11.75 -16.75
CA GLN A 16 18.54 11.44 -17.13
C GLN A 16 17.55 12.57 -16.85
N THR A 17 17.88 13.54 -16.00
CA THR A 17 16.98 14.65 -15.59
C THR A 17 17.33 16.01 -16.20
N GLY A 18 18.51 16.16 -16.79
CA GLY A 18 18.99 17.41 -17.38
C GLY A 18 18.35 17.80 -18.72
N PHE A 19 18.53 19.06 -19.11
CA PHE A 19 18.01 19.70 -20.33
C PHE A 19 18.49 19.09 -21.67
N GLY A 20 19.42 18.13 -21.64
CA GLY A 20 19.89 17.34 -22.78
C GLY A 20 19.71 15.84 -22.61
N GLY A 21 18.91 15.41 -21.63
CA GLY A 21 18.73 14.01 -21.27
C GLY A 21 18.16 13.21 -22.43
N PHE A 22 18.85 12.13 -22.79
CA PHE A 22 18.33 11.14 -23.73
C PHE A 22 17.05 10.54 -23.13
N HIS A 23 15.87 10.94 -23.60
CA HIS A 23 14.58 10.29 -23.25
C HIS A 23 14.52 8.79 -23.63
N LEU A 24 15.62 8.24 -24.17
CA LEU A 24 15.84 6.86 -24.57
C LEU A 24 16.63 6.04 -23.52
N GLY A 25 16.80 6.55 -22.30
CA GLY A 25 17.53 5.91 -21.20
C GLY A 25 16.68 5.09 -20.21
N PRO A 26 17.32 4.44 -19.22
CA PRO A 26 16.62 3.72 -18.16
C PRO A 26 15.73 4.65 -17.32
N ARG A 27 14.53 4.19 -16.98
CA ARG A 27 13.62 4.89 -16.06
C ARG A 27 14.01 4.57 -14.62
N ILE A 28 14.30 5.60 -13.85
CA ILE A 28 14.76 5.48 -12.46
C ILE A 28 13.60 5.83 -11.53
N VAL A 29 13.29 4.95 -10.59
CA VAL A 29 12.31 5.19 -9.51
C VAL A 29 13.06 5.26 -8.18
N ILE A 30 12.88 6.37 -7.46
CA ILE A 30 13.53 6.62 -6.18
C ILE A 30 12.49 6.55 -5.07
N PHE A 31 12.68 5.62 -4.13
CA PHE A 31 11.87 5.53 -2.93
C PHE A 31 12.55 6.32 -1.82
N SER A 32 11.89 7.37 -1.31
CA SER A 32 12.37 8.10 -0.14
C SER A 32 11.67 7.57 1.11
N SER A 33 12.46 7.17 2.10
CA SER A 33 11.95 6.76 3.42
C SER A 33 11.53 7.96 4.29
N TYR A 34 11.95 9.17 3.96
CA TYR A 34 11.62 10.40 4.69
C TYR A 34 11.30 11.54 3.73
N GLY A 35 10.08 12.09 3.88
CA GLY A 35 9.62 13.26 3.13
C GLY A 35 9.56 13.08 1.61
N SER A 36 9.29 14.17 0.91
CA SER A 36 9.29 14.20 -0.56
C SER A 36 10.72 14.47 -1.05
N PRO A 37 11.32 13.57 -1.85
CA PRO A 37 12.66 13.80 -2.41
C PRO A 37 12.57 15.01 -3.34
N THR A 38 13.11 16.14 -2.89
CA THR A 38 13.09 17.41 -3.63
C THR A 38 14.42 17.63 -4.36
N GLY A 39 15.46 16.90 -3.94
CA GLY A 39 16.78 16.84 -4.58
C GLY A 39 17.66 15.78 -3.94
N GLY A 40 18.86 15.60 -4.50
CA GLY A 40 19.93 14.74 -3.98
C GLY A 40 20.75 15.39 -2.84
N PRO A 41 21.93 14.82 -2.48
CA PRO A 41 22.84 15.38 -1.48
C PRO A 41 23.20 16.86 -1.72
N ILE A 42 23.67 17.54 -0.68
CA ILE A 42 24.18 18.93 -0.77
C ILE A 42 25.23 19.00 -1.89
N ALA A 43 25.04 19.95 -2.82
CA ALA A 43 25.90 20.06 -3.98
C ALA A 43 27.34 20.39 -3.58
N ALA A 44 28.30 19.69 -4.17
CA ALA A 44 29.69 20.14 -4.19
C ALA A 44 29.78 21.48 -4.94
N VAL A 45 30.73 22.33 -4.54
CA VAL A 45 30.94 23.67 -5.14
C VAL A 45 31.11 23.53 -6.66
N GLY A 46 30.17 24.09 -7.42
CA GLY A 46 30.18 24.07 -8.89
C GLY A 46 29.18 23.10 -9.56
N SER A 47 28.42 22.30 -8.81
CA SER A 47 27.41 21.40 -9.38
C SER A 47 25.97 21.88 -9.13
N THR A 48 25.14 21.94 -10.18
CA THR A 48 23.68 22.10 -10.01
C THR A 48 23.07 20.78 -9.52
N LEU A 49 22.35 20.83 -8.40
CA LEU A 49 21.58 19.71 -7.86
C LEU A 49 20.60 19.17 -8.91
N GLY A 50 20.47 17.85 -8.98
CA GLY A 50 19.33 17.23 -9.66
C GLY A 50 18.05 17.62 -8.93
N TYR A 51 17.27 18.53 -9.52
CA TYR A 51 15.99 18.96 -8.96
C TYR A 51 14.88 18.05 -9.46
N LEU A 52 14.21 17.36 -8.55
CA LEU A 52 13.03 16.57 -8.86
C LEU A 52 11.80 17.46 -8.70
N GLY A 53 11.25 17.94 -9.81
CA GLY A 53 10.08 18.81 -9.79
C GLY A 53 8.81 18.09 -9.32
N PRO A 54 7.75 18.82 -8.93
CA PRO A 54 6.45 18.22 -8.54
C PRO A 54 5.87 17.24 -9.58
N GLN A 55 6.17 17.48 -10.85
CA GLN A 55 5.78 16.67 -12.02
C GLN A 55 6.36 15.24 -11.98
N GLN A 56 7.50 15.07 -11.32
CA GLN A 56 8.27 13.81 -11.26
C GLN A 56 8.02 13.04 -9.95
N ARG A 57 7.08 13.50 -9.13
CA ARG A 57 6.79 12.94 -7.80
C ARG A 57 5.47 12.21 -7.83
N VAL A 58 5.48 10.99 -7.31
CA VAL A 58 4.26 10.20 -7.06
C VAL A 58 4.13 10.06 -5.55
N SER A 59 2.95 10.41 -5.03
CA SER A 59 2.61 10.31 -3.61
C SER A 59 1.73 9.09 -3.34
N ILE A 60 1.55 8.76 -2.06
CA ILE A 60 0.68 7.64 -1.65
C ILE A 60 -0.76 7.85 -2.13
N LYS A 61 -1.29 9.07 -1.96
CA LYS A 61 -2.58 9.53 -2.50
C LYS A 61 -2.35 10.62 -3.54
N PRO A 62 -3.32 10.91 -4.44
CA PRO A 62 -3.16 11.97 -5.42
C PRO A 62 -2.79 13.29 -4.75
N SER A 63 -1.70 13.90 -5.22
CA SER A 63 -1.18 15.13 -4.63
C SER A 63 -2.05 16.33 -5.02
N ILE A 64 -2.31 17.20 -4.05
CA ILE A 64 -2.98 18.49 -4.28
C ILE A 64 -2.02 19.59 -4.76
N VAL A 65 -0.71 19.29 -4.82
CA VAL A 65 0.32 20.25 -5.23
C VAL A 65 0.15 20.58 -6.71
N GLN A 66 0.20 21.88 -7.02
CA GLN A 66 0.15 22.36 -8.40
C GLN A 66 1.26 21.69 -9.22
N TYR A 67 0.89 21.23 -10.42
CA TYR A 67 1.79 20.53 -11.34
C TYR A 67 2.25 19.13 -10.88
N SER A 68 1.64 18.56 -9.85
CA SER A 68 1.85 17.15 -9.52
C SER A 68 0.96 16.27 -10.41
N PRO A 69 1.44 15.12 -10.88
CA PRO A 69 0.59 14.20 -11.64
C PRO A 69 -0.57 13.72 -10.75
N ARG A 70 -1.74 13.50 -11.38
CA ARG A 70 -2.90 12.87 -10.73
C ARG A 70 -2.72 11.35 -10.64
N ILE A 71 -1.56 10.90 -10.19
CA ILE A 71 -1.18 9.50 -10.06
C ILE A 71 -0.78 9.27 -8.60
N ALA A 72 -1.17 8.12 -8.06
CA ALA A 72 -0.94 7.74 -6.68
C ALA A 72 -0.47 6.29 -6.59
N LEU A 73 0.07 5.91 -5.43
CA LEU A 73 0.43 4.51 -5.17
C LEU A 73 -0.76 3.67 -4.73
N PHE A 74 -1.76 4.28 -4.07
CA PHE A 74 -3.00 3.59 -3.72
C PHE A 74 -3.97 3.63 -4.90
N TYR A 75 -4.63 2.51 -5.10
CA TYR A 75 -5.67 2.39 -6.11
C TYR A 75 -6.81 3.34 -5.78
N ASN A 76 -7.27 4.06 -6.80
CA ASN A 76 -8.62 4.60 -6.76
C ASN A 76 -9.65 3.48 -6.92
N ARG A 77 -10.94 3.81 -6.89
CA ARG A 77 -11.98 2.79 -6.94
C ARG A 77 -11.98 1.99 -8.24
N GLU A 78 -11.84 2.65 -9.38
CA GLU A 78 -11.81 1.99 -10.70
C GLU A 78 -10.57 1.10 -10.86
N GLU A 79 -9.41 1.56 -10.39
CA GLU A 79 -8.16 0.77 -10.38
C GLU A 79 -8.26 -0.45 -9.46
N PHE A 80 -8.93 -0.31 -8.32
CA PHE A 80 -9.19 -1.42 -7.41
C PHE A 80 -10.07 -2.48 -8.08
N ASP A 81 -11.19 -2.06 -8.68
CA ASP A 81 -12.10 -2.95 -9.39
C ASP A 81 -11.37 -3.72 -10.53
N ASP A 82 -10.51 -3.03 -11.29
CA ASP A 82 -9.68 -3.67 -12.33
C ASP A 82 -8.68 -4.68 -11.74
N VAL A 83 -7.98 -4.33 -10.65
CA VAL A 83 -7.00 -5.21 -10.01
C VAL A 83 -7.66 -6.46 -9.45
N VAL A 84 -8.78 -6.32 -8.75
CA VAL A 84 -9.55 -7.45 -8.21
C VAL A 84 -10.08 -8.31 -9.36
N SER A 85 -10.60 -7.70 -10.42
CA SER A 85 -11.03 -8.42 -11.62
C SER A 85 -9.89 -9.23 -12.26
N ARG A 86 -8.69 -8.66 -12.37
CA ARG A 86 -7.51 -9.38 -12.89
C ARG A 86 -7.06 -10.50 -11.97
N TYR A 87 -7.10 -10.29 -10.65
CA TYR A 87 -6.80 -11.35 -9.68
C TYR A 87 -7.76 -12.52 -9.85
N CYS A 88 -9.06 -12.23 -9.93
CA CYS A 88 -10.11 -13.23 -10.05
C CYS A 88 -10.17 -13.93 -11.42
N ARG A 89 -9.56 -13.39 -12.47
CA ARG A 89 -9.47 -14.03 -13.79
C ARG A 89 -8.25 -14.94 -13.94
N ASN A 90 -7.39 -15.00 -12.93
CA ASN A 90 -6.17 -15.77 -12.98
C ASN A 90 -6.43 -17.18 -12.43
N ASP A 91 -6.38 -18.18 -13.30
CA ASP A 91 -6.62 -19.60 -12.99
C ASP A 91 -5.72 -20.19 -11.88
N ARG A 92 -4.69 -19.45 -11.44
CA ARG A 92 -3.86 -19.83 -10.29
C ARG A 92 -4.57 -19.66 -8.95
N PHE A 93 -5.61 -18.84 -8.90
CA PHE A 93 -6.37 -18.55 -7.69
C PHE A 93 -7.76 -19.19 -7.78
N LEU A 94 -8.29 -19.59 -6.63
CA LEU A 94 -9.63 -20.21 -6.54
C LEU A 94 -10.76 -19.18 -6.50
N ILE A 95 -10.47 -17.95 -6.07
CA ILE A 95 -11.45 -16.87 -6.02
C ILE A 95 -11.71 -16.35 -7.42
N ASN A 96 -12.99 -16.32 -7.80
CA ASN A 96 -13.51 -15.69 -9.00
C ASN A 96 -14.38 -14.47 -8.66
N LEU A 97 -14.67 -13.62 -9.66
CA LEU A 97 -15.53 -12.44 -9.49
C LEU A 97 -16.92 -12.82 -9.01
N ASP A 98 -17.43 -13.96 -9.49
CA ASP A 98 -18.72 -14.48 -9.07
C ASP A 98 -18.72 -14.91 -7.61
N ASN A 99 -17.58 -15.05 -6.94
CA ASN A 99 -17.58 -15.36 -5.50
C ASN A 99 -17.82 -14.12 -4.65
N PHE A 100 -17.76 -12.89 -5.17
CA PHE A 100 -18.02 -11.69 -4.38
C PHE A 100 -19.44 -11.16 -4.60
N ASP A 101 -20.11 -10.77 -3.51
CA ASP A 101 -21.22 -9.83 -3.60
C ASP A 101 -20.69 -8.38 -3.68
N ASN A 102 -21.52 -7.47 -4.21
CA ASN A 102 -21.20 -6.05 -4.33
C ASN A 102 -20.82 -5.44 -2.98
N THR A 103 -21.50 -5.85 -1.91
CA THR A 103 -21.22 -5.38 -0.54
C THR A 103 -19.83 -5.80 -0.05
N ALA A 104 -19.38 -7.02 -0.38
CA ALA A 104 -18.06 -7.51 -0.03
C ALA A 104 -16.96 -6.72 -0.78
N HIS A 105 -17.21 -6.40 -2.05
CA HIS A 105 -16.30 -5.61 -2.87
C HIS A 105 -16.13 -4.19 -2.33
N ASP A 106 -17.25 -3.54 -1.97
CA ASP A 106 -17.27 -2.22 -1.35
C ASP A 106 -16.53 -2.21 -0.01
N TYR A 107 -16.85 -3.17 0.86
CA TYR A 107 -16.21 -3.28 2.15
C TYR A 107 -14.71 -3.52 2.05
N MET A 108 -14.25 -4.35 1.11
CA MET A 108 -12.82 -4.59 0.89
C MET A 108 -12.10 -3.32 0.43
N PHE A 109 -12.73 -2.49 -0.42
CA PHE A 109 -12.17 -1.20 -0.79
C PHE A 109 -12.08 -0.26 0.41
N GLU A 110 -13.14 -0.15 1.21
CA GLU A 110 -13.16 0.69 2.41
C GLU A 110 -12.11 0.27 3.45
N LEU A 111 -11.99 -1.04 3.67
CA LEU A 111 -11.03 -1.64 4.59
C LEU A 111 -9.58 -1.34 4.17
N THR A 112 -9.29 -1.43 2.87
CA THR A 112 -7.91 -1.31 2.36
C THR A 112 -7.55 0.10 1.92
N ASN A 113 -8.54 0.96 1.69
CA ASN A 113 -8.40 2.29 1.09
C ASN A 113 -7.57 2.27 -0.20
N GLY A 114 -7.67 1.17 -0.97
CA GLY A 114 -6.91 0.96 -2.20
C GLY A 114 -5.43 0.61 -2.01
N HIS A 115 -4.96 0.30 -0.80
CA HIS A 115 -3.55 -0.07 -0.57
C HIS A 115 -3.21 -1.40 -1.27
N PRO A 116 -2.31 -1.44 -2.27
CA PRO A 116 -2.07 -2.63 -3.09
C PRO A 116 -1.72 -3.89 -2.30
N GLY A 117 -0.82 -3.76 -1.32
CA GLY A 117 -0.45 -4.87 -0.45
C GLY A 117 -1.57 -5.33 0.49
N ALA A 118 -2.47 -4.44 0.92
CA ALA A 118 -3.59 -4.80 1.77
C ALA A 118 -4.65 -5.57 0.98
N VAL A 119 -4.92 -5.13 -0.25
CA VAL A 119 -5.81 -5.82 -1.19
C VAL A 119 -5.28 -7.23 -1.47
N ASP A 120 -4.01 -7.39 -1.86
CA ASP A 120 -3.41 -8.72 -2.08
C ASP A 120 -3.46 -9.59 -0.82
N GLY A 121 -3.16 -9.02 0.35
CA GLY A 121 -3.23 -9.73 1.62
C GLY A 121 -4.63 -10.24 1.95
N VAL A 122 -5.67 -9.38 1.79
CA VAL A 122 -7.07 -9.75 2.07
C VAL A 122 -7.53 -10.84 1.11
N LEU A 123 -7.26 -10.70 -0.19
CA LEU A 123 -7.65 -11.70 -1.19
C LEU A 123 -7.04 -13.07 -0.90
N ARG A 124 -5.74 -13.14 -0.62
CA ARG A 124 -5.06 -14.39 -0.28
C ARG A 124 -5.54 -14.99 1.04
N MET A 125 -5.85 -14.14 2.02
CA MET A 125 -6.42 -14.58 3.29
C MET A 125 -7.78 -15.25 3.06
N LEU A 126 -8.68 -14.61 2.32
CA LEU A 126 -9.99 -15.14 2.02
C LEU A 126 -9.90 -16.47 1.27
N GLU A 127 -9.00 -16.57 0.29
CA GLU A 127 -8.76 -17.80 -0.46
C GLU A 127 -8.30 -18.95 0.45
N LYS A 128 -7.44 -18.65 1.43
CA LYS A 128 -6.95 -19.64 2.40
C LYS A 128 -8.04 -20.07 3.38
N VAL A 129 -8.80 -19.12 3.93
CA VAL A 129 -9.84 -19.37 4.94
C VAL A 129 -11.02 -20.13 4.33
N TYR A 130 -11.43 -19.73 3.12
CA TYR A 130 -12.58 -20.30 2.42
C TYR A 130 -12.18 -21.32 1.35
N TYR A 131 -10.94 -21.84 1.38
CA TYR A 131 -10.40 -22.77 0.39
C TYR A 131 -11.36 -23.93 0.08
N SER A 132 -11.91 -24.56 1.13
CA SER A 132 -12.84 -25.69 0.96
C SER A 132 -14.14 -25.28 0.27
N GLY A 133 -14.70 -24.12 0.62
CA GLY A 133 -15.91 -23.60 -0.02
C GLY A 133 -15.64 -23.28 -1.49
N LEU A 134 -14.58 -22.52 -1.74
CA LEU A 134 -14.18 -22.11 -3.09
C LEU A 134 -13.82 -23.30 -4.01
N LYS A 135 -13.28 -24.39 -3.45
CA LYS A 135 -12.86 -25.56 -4.23
C LYS A 135 -14.00 -26.54 -4.53
N TYR A 136 -14.96 -26.67 -3.63
CA TYR A 136 -15.97 -27.74 -3.71
C TYR A 136 -17.39 -27.21 -3.95
N ASP A 137 -17.62 -25.91 -3.83
CA ASP A 137 -18.90 -25.25 -4.08
C ASP A 137 -18.73 -24.06 -5.03
N ASP A 138 -19.03 -24.29 -6.30
CA ASP A 138 -18.98 -23.27 -7.36
C ASP A 138 -19.94 -22.09 -7.11
N LYS A 139 -20.91 -22.23 -6.20
CA LYS A 139 -21.88 -21.18 -5.84
C LYS A 139 -21.51 -20.46 -4.56
N PHE A 140 -20.38 -20.78 -3.94
CA PHE A 140 -19.93 -20.13 -2.71
C PHE A 140 -19.79 -18.63 -2.94
N LYS A 141 -20.42 -17.83 -2.06
CA LYS A 141 -20.36 -16.37 -2.06
C LYS A 141 -19.68 -15.89 -0.79
N ILE A 142 -18.83 -14.88 -0.94
CA ILE A 142 -18.19 -14.13 0.12
C ILE A 142 -18.97 -12.82 0.25
N GLU A 143 -19.57 -12.64 1.43
CA GLU A 143 -20.28 -11.42 1.79
C GLU A 143 -19.41 -10.53 2.70
N GLU A 144 -19.82 -9.27 2.90
CA GLU A 144 -19.16 -8.38 3.85
C GLU A 144 -19.03 -9.02 5.25
N ALA A 145 -20.09 -9.69 5.71
CA ALA A 145 -20.12 -10.34 7.01
C ALA A 145 -19.04 -11.42 7.17
N ASP A 146 -18.68 -12.11 6.09
CA ASP A 146 -17.64 -13.13 6.08
C ASP A 146 -16.25 -12.51 6.20
N ILE A 147 -16.01 -11.38 5.52
CA ILE A 147 -14.75 -10.63 5.63
C ILE A 147 -14.59 -10.11 7.07
N ARG A 148 -15.64 -9.49 7.64
CA ARG A 148 -15.63 -9.02 9.04
C ARG A 148 -15.34 -10.15 10.03
N ARG A 149 -16.08 -11.25 9.92
CA ARG A 149 -15.92 -12.42 10.77
C ARG A 149 -14.50 -12.98 10.70
N THR A 150 -13.92 -13.04 9.51
CA THR A 150 -12.56 -13.54 9.29
C THR A 150 -11.52 -12.66 9.99
N LEU A 151 -11.70 -11.34 9.97
CA LEU A 151 -10.80 -10.40 10.64
C LEU A 151 -10.96 -10.44 12.18
N ASP A 152 -12.19 -10.61 12.67
CA ASP A 152 -12.49 -10.56 14.11
C ASP A 152 -12.19 -11.87 14.85
N GLN A 153 -12.42 -13.01 14.21
CA GLN A 153 -12.41 -14.33 14.88
C GLN A 153 -11.15 -15.15 14.63
N ASN A 154 -10.27 -14.68 13.75
CA ASN A 154 -9.14 -15.48 13.31
C ASN A 154 -7.83 -14.79 13.70
N GLU A 155 -7.26 -15.15 14.85
CA GLU A 155 -5.88 -14.76 15.20
C GLU A 155 -4.90 -15.15 14.06
N GLN A 156 -5.23 -16.21 13.31
CA GLN A 156 -4.45 -16.64 12.14
C GLN A 156 -4.57 -15.69 10.94
N ALA A 157 -5.58 -14.83 10.87
CA ALA A 157 -5.66 -13.78 9.84
C ALA A 157 -4.54 -12.77 10.03
N PHE A 158 -4.30 -12.31 11.27
CA PHE A 158 -3.17 -11.44 11.57
C PHE A 158 -1.83 -12.17 11.44
N ASP A 159 -1.73 -13.44 11.81
CA ASP A 159 -0.52 -14.22 11.55
C ASP A 159 -0.26 -14.45 10.05
N PHE A 160 -1.31 -14.52 9.24
CA PHE A 160 -1.18 -14.53 7.79
C PHE A 160 -0.69 -13.18 7.29
N PHE A 161 -1.29 -12.08 7.74
CA PHE A 161 -0.82 -10.74 7.38
C PHE A 161 0.64 -10.53 7.78
N LYS A 162 1.09 -11.02 8.94
CA LYS A 162 2.51 -11.01 9.37
C LYS A 162 3.48 -11.65 8.36
N GLN A 163 3.00 -12.59 7.54
CA GLN A 163 3.79 -13.25 6.51
C GLN A 163 3.70 -12.55 5.14
N THR A 164 2.81 -11.56 5.00
CA THR A 164 2.65 -10.76 3.79
C THR A 164 3.40 -9.43 3.87
N THR A 165 3.64 -8.82 2.72
CA THR A 165 4.33 -7.52 2.62
C THR A 165 3.57 -6.38 3.28
N VAL A 166 2.24 -6.48 3.43
CA VAL A 166 1.44 -5.43 4.10
C VAL A 166 1.71 -5.36 5.60
N TRP A 167 2.24 -6.42 6.24
CA TRP A 167 2.63 -6.35 7.66
C TRP A 167 3.53 -5.16 7.98
N HIS A 168 4.48 -4.87 7.08
CA HIS A 168 5.43 -3.78 7.24
C HIS A 168 4.77 -2.39 7.18
N SER A 169 3.52 -2.31 6.72
CA SER A 169 2.72 -1.10 6.69
C SER A 169 1.87 -0.90 7.96
N PHE A 170 1.72 -1.92 8.81
CA PHE A 170 1.03 -1.78 10.08
C PHE A 170 1.89 -1.06 11.12
N VAL A 171 1.25 -0.22 11.93
CA VAL A 171 1.90 0.40 13.09
C VAL A 171 2.28 -0.71 14.06
N SER A 172 3.56 -0.78 14.43
CA SER A 172 4.03 -1.70 15.47
C SER A 172 3.20 -1.51 16.73
N GLU A 173 2.81 -2.61 17.38
CA GLU A 173 1.97 -2.60 18.59
C GLU A 173 2.54 -1.69 19.69
N LYS A 174 3.88 -1.57 19.76
CA LYS A 174 4.60 -0.66 20.66
C LYS A 174 4.33 0.82 20.42
N ASN A 175 3.83 1.17 19.24
CA ASN A 175 3.56 2.53 18.77
C ASN A 175 2.05 2.80 18.65
N LEU A 176 1.19 1.83 18.99
CA LEU A 176 -0.24 2.09 19.10
C LEU A 176 -0.47 2.93 20.36
N PRO A 177 -1.24 4.03 20.28
CA PRO A 177 -1.67 4.72 21.48
C PRO A 177 -2.49 3.73 22.30
N THR A 178 -2.05 3.43 23.53
CA THR A 178 -2.84 2.63 24.45
C THR A 178 -4.16 3.37 24.66
N CYS A 179 -5.26 2.79 24.16
CA CYS A 179 -6.58 3.34 24.42
C CYS A 179 -6.75 3.39 25.94
N GLY A 180 -7.01 4.58 26.46
CA GLY A 180 -6.74 4.97 27.84
C GLY A 180 -7.26 3.99 28.90
N THR A 181 -6.34 3.44 29.67
CA THR A 181 -6.55 3.32 31.12
C THR A 181 -5.99 4.60 31.73
N ASN A 182 -6.84 5.60 31.91
CA ASN A 182 -6.53 6.72 32.82
C ASN A 182 -6.34 6.11 34.22
N PRO A 183 -5.15 6.19 34.84
CA PRO A 183 -4.94 5.64 36.19
C PRO A 183 -5.61 6.48 37.30
N ALA A 184 -6.44 7.47 36.95
CA ALA A 184 -6.94 8.49 37.87
C ALA A 184 -8.43 8.34 38.25
N GLU A 185 -9.13 7.30 37.79
CA GLU A 185 -10.55 7.06 38.14
C GLU A 185 -10.80 5.77 38.94
N SER A 186 -9.74 5.12 39.45
CA SER A 186 -9.87 3.94 40.34
C SER A 186 -9.72 4.26 41.84
N GLU A 187 -9.85 5.52 42.25
CA GLU A 187 -9.72 5.94 43.66
C GLU A 187 -10.98 6.59 44.26
N ASN A 188 -12.17 6.28 43.72
CA ASN A 188 -13.42 6.71 44.36
C ASN A 188 -14.55 5.66 44.38
N MET A 189 -14.17 4.38 44.36
CA MET A 189 -15.03 3.28 44.78
C MET A 189 -14.23 2.33 45.65
N LEU A 190 -13.91 2.78 46.87
CA LEU A 190 -13.90 2.01 48.12
C LEU A 190 -13.22 2.86 49.22
N ARG A 191 -14.07 3.59 49.95
CA ARG A 191 -13.85 4.35 51.21
C ARG A 191 -13.54 5.83 51.11
#